data_AF-A0A2K8XKG1-F1
#
_entry.id   AF-A0A2K8XKG1-F1
#
_cell.length_a   1.000
_cell.length_b   1.000
_cell.length_c   1.000
_cell.angle_alpha   90.00
_cell.angle_beta   90.00
_cell.angle_gamma   90.00
#
_symmetry.space_group_name_H-M   'P 1'
#
loop_
_entity.id
_entity.type
_entity.pdbx_description
1 polymer ?
#
loop_
_entity_poly.entity_id
_entity_poly.type
_entity_poly.pdbx_seq_one_letter_code
_entity_poly.pdbx_strand_id
1 'polypeptide(L)'
;MKLSFKITKITKIINFIALLFVLLGPYGIAITGGLQVLSGIIFILLFPKNKLIYIYFGLVIFFFLIWNGGFDWFFLLPAFLVCFLTYIIHTQKLEPQQNIITTE
;
A
#
# COMPACT_ATOMS: atom_id res chain seq x y z
N MET A 1 0.37 -20.80 7.10
CA MET A 1 1.16 -20.53 5.87
C MET A 1 0.32 -20.16 4.63
N LYS A 2 -0.76 -20.88 4.29
CA LYS A 2 -1.60 -20.59 3.09
C LYS A 2 -2.32 -19.23 3.14
N LEU A 3 -2.68 -18.73 4.33
CA LEU A 3 -3.46 -17.50 4.49
C LEU A 3 -2.65 -16.24 4.12
N SER A 4 -1.41 -16.14 4.62
CA SER A 4 -0.55 -14.98 4.35
C SER A 4 -0.26 -14.82 2.84
N PHE A 5 -0.02 -15.93 2.13
CA PHE A 5 0.21 -15.94 0.69
C PHE A 5 -1.03 -15.53 -0.13
N LYS A 6 -2.22 -15.91 0.34
CA LYS A 6 -3.50 -15.53 -0.28
C LYS A 6 -3.77 -14.04 -0.07
N ILE A 7 -3.46 -13.53 1.12
CA ILE A 7 -3.62 -12.11 1.43
C ILE A 7 -2.64 -11.26 0.62
N THR A 8 -1.37 -11.66 0.46
CA THR A 8 -0.42 -10.90 -0.38
C THR A 8 -0.91 -10.77 -1.84
N LYS A 9 -1.56 -11.81 -2.37
CA LYS A 9 -2.19 -11.76 -3.71
C LYS A 9 -3.35 -10.78 -3.74
N ILE A 10 -4.21 -10.80 -2.72
CA ILE A 10 -5.34 -9.88 -2.60
C ILE A 10 -4.84 -8.43 -2.50
N THR A 11 -3.80 -8.15 -1.69
CA THR A 11 -3.22 -6.80 -1.54
C THR A 11 -2.62 -6.30 -2.86
N LYS A 12 -1.99 -7.18 -3.67
CA LYS A 12 -1.52 -6.82 -5.02
C LYS A 12 -2.67 -6.47 -5.96
N ILE A 13 -3.77 -7.22 -5.92
CA ILE A 13 -4.96 -6.95 -6.74
C ILE A 13 -5.59 -5.62 -6.33
N ILE A 14 -5.72 -5.36 -5.03
CA ILE A 14 -6.23 -4.09 -4.50
C ILE A 14 -5.36 -2.92 -4.95
N ASN A 15 -4.02 -3.07 -4.94
CA ASN A 15 -3.12 -2.04 -5.46
C ASN A 15 -3.27 -1.79 -6.95
N PHE A 16 -3.46 -2.85 -7.75
CA PHE A 16 -3.68 -2.70 -9.18
C PHE A 16 -5.00 -2.00 -9.50
N ILE A 17 -6.05 -2.34 -8.74
CA ILE A 17 -7.35 -1.66 -8.80
C ILE A 17 -7.19 -0.19 -8.40
N ALA A 18 -6.45 0.10 -7.33
CA ALA A 18 -6.17 1.46 -6.88
C ALA A 18 -5.45 2.29 -7.97
N LEU A 19 -4.54 1.68 -8.74
CA LEU A 19 -3.88 2.32 -9.87
C LEU A 19 -4.86 2.64 -11.02
N LEU A 20 -5.78 1.72 -11.31
CA LEU A 20 -6.85 1.92 -12.28
C LEU A 20 -7.81 3.05 -11.88
N PHE A 21 -8.15 3.14 -10.60
CA PHE A 21 -9.00 4.22 -10.09
C PHE A 21 -8.32 5.59 -10.15
N VAL A 22 -7.00 5.63 -9.97
CA VAL A 22 -6.21 6.86 -10.18
C VAL A 22 -6.47 7.39 -11.60
N LEU A 23 -6.44 6.54 -12.62
CA LEU A 23 -6.68 6.97 -14.01
C LEU A 23 -8.10 7.49 -14.30
N LEU A 24 -9.08 7.32 -13.39
CA LEU A 24 -10.46 7.81 -13.55
C LEU A 24 -10.66 9.29 -13.16
N GLY A 25 -9.59 10.02 -12.86
CA GLY A 25 -9.64 11.46 -12.59
C GLY A 25 -9.72 11.81 -11.09
N PRO A 26 -10.15 13.03 -10.73
CA PRO A 26 -10.06 13.54 -9.35
C PRO A 26 -10.89 12.75 -8.34
N TYR A 27 -12.06 12.25 -8.73
CA TYR A 27 -12.86 11.35 -7.87
C TYR A 27 -12.16 10.02 -7.61
N GLY A 28 -11.33 9.58 -8.55
CA GLY A 28 -10.49 8.41 -8.44
C GLY A 28 -9.44 8.53 -7.34
N ILE A 29 -8.91 9.73 -7.10
CA ILE A 29 -7.87 9.98 -6.08
C ILE A 29 -8.36 9.65 -4.67
N ALA A 30 -9.56 10.12 -4.29
CA ALA A 30 -10.14 9.84 -2.98
C ALA A 30 -10.37 8.33 -2.79
N ILE A 31 -10.91 7.66 -3.82
CA ILE A 31 -11.19 6.22 -3.80
C ILE A 31 -9.87 5.43 -3.72
N THR A 32 -8.89 5.77 -4.53
CA THR A 32 -7.55 5.17 -4.52
C THR A 32 -6.87 5.36 -3.18
N GLY A 33 -6.92 6.56 -2.60
CA GLY A 33 -6.37 6.82 -1.26
C GLY A 33 -7.08 6.02 -0.17
N GLY A 34 -8.42 5.89 -0.22
CA GLY A 34 -9.18 5.05 0.69
C GLY A 34 -8.80 3.57 0.58
N LEU A 35 -8.67 3.05 -0.64
CA LEU A 35 -8.21 1.68 -0.89
C LEU A 35 -6.76 1.46 -0.44
N GLN A 36 -5.90 2.46 -0.63
CA GLN A 36 -4.51 2.47 -0.17
C GLN A 36 -4.40 2.40 1.35
N VAL A 37 -5.21 3.18 2.07
CA VAL A 37 -5.29 3.16 3.53
C VAL A 37 -5.78 1.79 4.00
N LEU A 38 -6.86 1.27 3.42
CA LEU A 38 -7.40 -0.04 3.79
C LEU A 38 -6.35 -1.16 3.56
N SER A 39 -5.68 -1.14 2.41
CA SER A 39 -4.61 -2.07 2.06
C SER A 39 -3.43 -1.98 3.03
N GLY A 40 -3.04 -0.76 3.40
CA GLY A 40 -2.01 -0.50 4.39
C GLY A 40 -2.39 -0.99 5.80
N ILE A 41 -3.63 -0.80 6.25
CA ILE A 41 -4.11 -1.26 7.57
C ILE A 41 -4.04 -2.79 7.63
N ILE A 42 -4.55 -3.47 6.59
CA ILE A 42 -4.46 -4.94 6.49
C ILE A 42 -3.00 -5.38 6.55
N PHE A 43 -2.11 -4.67 5.88
CA PHE A 43 -0.68 -4.98 5.87
C PHE A 43 -0.02 -4.77 7.25
N ILE A 44 -0.34 -3.69 7.96
CA ILE A 44 0.12 -3.45 9.34
C ILE A 44 -0.32 -4.57 10.27
N LEU A 45 -1.59 -5.00 10.18
CA LEU A 45 -2.11 -6.09 11.02
C LEU A 45 -1.39 -7.41 10.77
N LEU A 46 -0.94 -7.67 9.54
CA LEU A 46 -0.21 -8.88 9.18
C LEU A 46 1.29 -8.79 9.49
N PHE A 47 1.89 -7.60 9.37
CA PHE A 47 3.32 -7.36 9.50
C PHE A 47 3.61 -6.09 10.34
N PRO A 48 3.27 -6.07 11.63
CA PRO A 48 3.33 -4.86 12.46
C PRO A 48 4.75 -4.35 12.73
N LYS A 49 5.78 -5.19 12.55
CA LYS A 49 7.18 -4.82 12.82
C LYS A 49 7.85 -4.03 11.69
N ASN A 50 7.20 -3.90 10.53
CA ASN A 50 7.83 -3.28 9.37
C ASN A 50 7.79 -1.74 9.48
N LYS A 51 8.95 -1.09 9.62
CA LYS A 51 9.04 0.38 9.69
C LYS A 51 8.60 1.09 8.40
N LEU A 52 8.74 0.45 7.24
CA LEU A 52 8.42 1.05 5.94
C LEU A 52 6.93 1.35 5.77
N ILE A 53 6.04 0.54 6.36
CA ILE A 53 4.60 0.77 6.24
C ILE A 53 4.15 2.00 7.03
N TYR A 54 4.82 2.31 8.14
CA TYR A 54 4.56 3.53 8.91
C TYR A 54 4.99 4.79 8.15
N ILE A 55 6.13 4.73 7.46
CA ILE A 55 6.58 5.80 6.56
C ILE A 55 5.58 5.99 5.42
N TYR A 56 5.11 4.89 4.82
CA TYR A 56 4.06 4.93 3.80
C TYR A 56 2.78 5.61 4.31
N PHE A 57 2.29 5.25 5.50
CA PHE A 57 1.12 5.90 6.09
C PHE A 57 1.32 7.39 6.35
N GLY A 58 2.49 7.79 6.83
CA GLY A 58 2.84 9.20 7.00
C GLY A 58 2.74 9.96 5.68
N LEU A 59 3.23 9.39 4.59
CA LEU A 59 3.15 10.01 3.25
C LEU A 59 1.71 10.08 2.73
N VAL A 60 0.88 9.05 2.96
CA VAL A 60 -0.54 9.07 2.60
C VAL A 60 -1.29 10.15 3.38
N ILE A 61 -1.08 10.26 4.69
CA ILE A 61 -1.72 11.29 5.52
C ILE A 61 -1.25 12.69 5.10
N PHE A 62 0.06 12.86 4.88
CA PHE A 62 0.64 14.11 4.43
C PHE A 62 0.03 14.54 3.09
N PHE A 63 -0.12 13.61 2.14
CA PHE A 63 -0.80 13.86 0.87
C PHE A 63 -2.24 14.36 1.07
N PHE A 64 -3.02 13.70 1.92
CA PHE A 64 -4.40 14.10 2.18
C PHE A 64 -4.52 15.46 2.89
N LEU A 65 -3.54 15.84 3.70
CA LEU A 65 -3.52 17.15 4.37
C LEU A 65 -3.27 18.31 3.41
N ILE A 66 -2.47 18.09 2.36
CA ILE A 66 -2.15 19.11 1.35
C ILE A 66 -3.07 19.06 0.13
N TRP A 67 -3.82 17.99 -0.05
CA TRP A 67 -4.69 17.81 -1.21
C TRP A 67 -5.97 18.65 -1.09
N ASN A 68 -6.15 19.59 -2.02
CA ASN A 68 -7.29 20.49 -2.08
C ASN A 68 -8.48 19.93 -2.89
N GLY A 69 -8.57 18.61 -3.08
CA GLY A 69 -9.64 17.98 -3.88
C GLY A 69 -9.51 18.12 -5.41
N GLY A 70 -8.52 18.88 -5.89
CA GLY A 70 -8.28 19.14 -7.31
C GLY A 70 -7.52 18.04 -8.06
N PHE A 71 -7.56 18.12 -9.39
CA PHE A 71 -6.80 17.26 -10.30
C PHE A 71 -5.51 17.95 -10.76
N ASP A 72 -4.64 18.23 -9.79
CA ASP A 72 -3.32 18.84 -10.05
C ASP A 72 -2.24 17.76 -10.25
N TRP A 73 -1.00 18.19 -10.50
CA TRP A 73 0.18 17.32 -10.57
C TRP A 73 0.34 16.39 -9.35
N PHE A 74 -0.29 16.76 -8.23
CA PHE A 74 -0.47 15.92 -7.04
C PHE A 74 -1.07 14.54 -7.34
N PHE A 75 -1.74 14.35 -8.47
CA PHE A 75 -2.23 13.08 -8.99
C PHE A 75 -1.15 11.98 -9.13
N LEU A 76 0.10 12.37 -9.42
CA LEU A 76 1.22 11.43 -9.53
C LEU A 76 1.62 10.85 -8.17
N LEU A 77 1.32 11.55 -7.08
CA LEU A 77 1.74 11.13 -5.74
C LEU A 77 0.98 9.87 -5.26
N PRO A 78 -0.36 9.77 -5.36
CA PRO A 78 -1.08 8.52 -5.15
C PRO A 78 -0.56 7.36 -6.00
N ALA A 79 -0.24 7.61 -7.27
CA ALA A 79 0.30 6.57 -8.15
C ALA A 79 1.67 6.07 -7.65
N PHE A 80 2.54 6.99 -7.24
CA PHE A 80 3.84 6.67 -6.63
C PHE A 80 3.67 5.91 -5.31
N LEU A 81 2.70 6.30 -4.48
CA LEU A 81 2.33 5.62 -3.24
C LEU A 81 1.85 4.18 -3.48
N VAL A 82 1.05 3.92 -4.53
CA VAL A 82 0.67 2.54 -4.92
C VAL A 82 1.92 1.72 -5.24
N CYS A 83 2.83 2.26 -6.05
CA CYS A 83 4.08 1.60 -6.41
C CYS A 83 4.95 1.33 -5.18
N PHE A 84 5.06 2.30 -4.27
CA PHE A 84 5.81 2.17 -3.03
C PHE A 84 5.21 1.11 -2.10
N LEU A 85 3.89 1.09 -1.91
CA LEU A 85 3.21 0.05 -1.15
C LEU A 85 3.41 -1.33 -1.78
N THR A 86 3.32 -1.42 -3.11
CA THR A 86 3.57 -2.66 -3.86
C THR A 86 5.00 -3.16 -3.65
N TYR A 87 5.97 -2.25 -3.66
CA TYR A 87 7.37 -2.55 -3.38
C TYR A 87 7.53 -3.07 -1.95
N ILE A 88 6.98 -2.40 -0.93
CA ILE A 88 7.02 -2.85 0.46
C ILE A 88 6.44 -4.26 0.61
N ILE A 89 5.26 -4.50 0.02
CA ILE A 89 4.62 -5.83 0.04
C ILE A 89 5.50 -6.88 -0.63
N HIS A 90 6.20 -6.52 -1.71
CA HIS A 90 7.05 -7.45 -2.43
C HIS A 90 8.33 -7.79 -1.65
N THR A 91 9.01 -6.79 -1.08
CA THR A 91 10.20 -6.94 -0.26
C THR A 91 9.91 -7.75 1.00
N GLN A 92 8.76 -7.51 1.64
CA GLN A 92 8.28 -8.30 2.77
C GLN A 92 7.77 -9.69 2.37
N LYS A 93 7.73 -10.07 1.09
CA LYS A 93 7.49 -11.47 0.72
C LYS A 93 8.75 -12.32 0.83
N LEU A 94 9.92 -11.67 0.90
CA LEU A 94 11.23 -12.32 1.02
C LEU A 94 11.62 -12.57 2.49
N GLU A 95 11.30 -11.63 3.40
CA GLU A 95 11.66 -11.71 4.83
C GLU A 95 10.92 -12.76 5.71
N PRO A 96 9.59 -13.00 5.59
CA PRO A 96 8.85 -13.87 6.51
C PRO A 96 9.09 -15.37 6.28
N GLN A 97 10.09 -15.74 5.48
CA GLN A 97 10.49 -17.12 5.23
C GLN A 97 11.90 -17.45 5.74
N GLN A 98 12.74 -16.46 6.09
CA GLN A 98 14.11 -16.76 6.55
C GLN A 98 14.25 -16.95 8.07
N ASN A 99 13.32 -16.46 8.90
CA ASN A 99 13.45 -16.52 10.36
C ASN A 99 12.81 -17.75 11.03
N ILE A 100 12.35 -18.75 10.27
CA ILE A 100 11.74 -19.98 10.84
C ILE A 100 12.67 -21.20 10.67
N ILE A 101 13.78 -21.08 9.91
CA ILE A 101 14.65 -22.22 9.57
C ILE A 101 15.96 -22.24 10.39
N THR A 102 16.27 -21.19 11.17
CA THR A 102 17.56 -21.05 11.88
C THR A 102 17.47 -21.13 13.40
N THR A 103 16.54 -21.93 13.94
CA THR A 103 16.65 -22.42 15.32
C THR A 103 16.72 -23.94 15.29
N GLU A 104 17.91 -24.45 14.98
CA GLU A 104 18.38 -25.77 15.40
C GLU A 104 19.22 -25.60 16.67
#